data_AF-A0AAN7M1A1-F1
#
_entry.id   AF-A0AAN7M1A1-F1
#
_cell.length_a   1.000
_cell.length_b   1.000
_cell.length_c   1.000
_cell.angle_alpha   90.00
_cell.angle_beta   90.00
_cell.angle_gamma   90.00
#
_symmetry.space_group_name_H-M   'P 1'
#
loop_
_entity.id
_entity.type
_entity.pdbx_description
1 polymer ?
#
loop_
_entity_poly.entity_id
_entity_poly.type
_entity_poly.pdbx_seq_one_letter_code
_entity_poly.pdbx_strand_id
1 'polypeptide(L)'
;MGVQGTMEYISDLLSSFTKKKKKQQIHTVALKVRMDCEGCARKIKGILSRVKGAKSVDVDLKQQKVTVRGYVDAKKVLEAAKSTKKAVEPWPYVPYTLVAHPYVSHAYDKKAPVNHVRAIPNTVTITETTLDDHYTDMFNDENPNACSIM
;
A
#
# COMPACT_ATOMS: atom_id res chain seq x y z
N MET A 1 1.02 14.96 59.03
CA MET A 1 1.03 15.70 57.73
C MET A 1 1.57 14.74 56.69
N GLY A 2 0.67 14.20 55.85
CA GLY A 2 0.92 13.01 55.04
C GLY A 2 1.70 13.28 53.75
N VAL A 3 2.66 12.43 53.45
CA VAL A 3 3.45 12.36 52.20
C VAL A 3 2.66 11.71 51.05
N GLN A 4 1.38 12.01 50.93
CA GLN A 4 0.46 11.27 50.04
C GLN A 4 0.56 11.65 48.56
N GLY A 5 1.17 12.79 48.21
CA GLY A 5 1.16 13.32 46.84
C GLY A 5 2.36 12.96 45.96
N THR A 6 3.47 12.45 46.53
CA THR A 6 4.70 12.22 45.74
C THR A 6 4.71 10.87 45.03
N MET A 7 3.96 9.88 45.51
CA MET A 7 3.88 8.58 44.81
C MET A 7 3.09 8.65 43.50
N GLU A 8 2.04 9.46 43.43
CA GLU A 8 1.25 9.62 42.18
C GLU A 8 2.09 10.33 41.10
N TYR A 9 2.78 11.41 41.48
CA TYR A 9 3.66 12.17 40.58
C TYR A 9 4.80 11.35 39.98
N ILE A 10 5.42 10.46 40.78
CA ILE A 10 6.50 9.58 40.30
C ILE A 10 5.95 8.50 39.35
N SER A 11 4.70 8.06 39.54
CA SER A 11 4.03 7.09 38.66
C SER A 11 3.77 7.67 37.27
N ASP A 12 3.33 8.93 37.17
CA ASP A 12 3.12 9.63 35.89
C ASP A 12 4.43 9.90 35.13
N LEU A 13 5.50 10.25 35.85
CA LEU A 13 6.83 10.44 35.27
C LEU A 13 7.40 9.13 34.71
N LEU A 14 7.31 8.03 35.46
CA LEU A 14 7.75 6.71 34.99
C LEU A 14 6.91 6.20 33.81
N SER A 15 5.62 6.53 33.77
CA SER A 15 4.71 6.19 32.67
C SER A 15 5.13 6.83 31.34
N SER A 16 5.75 8.01 31.36
CA SER A 16 6.26 8.71 30.16
C SER A 16 7.49 8.04 29.53
N PHE A 17 8.26 7.26 30.28
CA PHE A 17 9.43 6.52 29.77
C PHE A 17 9.08 5.14 29.19
N THR A 18 7.90 4.60 29.51
CA THR A 18 7.43 3.36 28.89
C THR A 18 6.90 3.63 27.49
N LYS A 19 7.74 3.37 26.48
CA LYS A 19 7.38 3.45 25.06
C LYS A 19 6.09 2.65 24.82
N LYS A 20 4.95 3.32 24.69
CA LYS A 20 3.68 2.71 24.26
C LYS A 20 3.94 2.03 22.91
N LYS A 21 4.00 0.68 22.91
CA LYS A 21 4.09 -0.09 21.66
C LYS A 21 2.81 0.18 20.87
N LYS A 22 2.88 1.10 19.90
CA LYS A 22 1.79 1.29 18.93
C LYS A 22 1.46 -0.09 18.36
N LYS A 23 0.19 -0.50 18.47
CA LYS A 23 -0.32 -1.70 17.79
C LYS A 23 -0.11 -1.46 16.31
N GLN A 24 0.91 -2.10 15.74
CA GLN A 24 1.21 -2.06 14.32
C GLN A 24 -0.01 -2.62 13.59
N GLN A 25 -0.46 -1.99 12.51
CA GLN A 25 -1.54 -2.55 11.69
C GLN A 25 -1.01 -3.77 10.95
N ILE A 26 -1.88 -4.78 10.74
CA ILE A 26 -1.52 -5.90 9.88
C ILE A 26 -1.52 -5.39 8.44
N HIS A 27 -0.37 -5.45 7.77
CA HIS A 27 -0.22 -5.10 6.37
C HIS A 27 -0.25 -6.36 5.51
N THR A 28 -0.85 -6.23 4.32
CA THR A 28 -0.81 -7.24 3.27
C THR A 28 0.01 -6.68 2.11
N VAL A 29 1.16 -7.29 1.83
CA VAL A 29 2.06 -6.88 0.75
C VAL A 29 2.04 -7.97 -0.31
N ALA A 30 1.64 -7.61 -1.52
CA ALA A 30 1.69 -8.49 -2.67
C ALA A 30 2.87 -8.11 -3.57
N LEU A 31 3.62 -9.11 -4.03
CA LEU A 31 4.74 -8.95 -4.95
C LEU A 31 4.57 -9.88 -6.15
N LYS A 32 5.03 -9.41 -7.31
CA LYS A 32 5.19 -10.22 -8.50
C LYS A 32 6.63 -10.74 -8.56
N VAL A 33 6.80 -12.05 -8.59
CA VAL A 33 8.13 -12.69 -8.61
C VAL A 33 8.16 -13.77 -9.68
N ARG A 34 9.14 -13.70 -10.59
CA ARG A 34 9.32 -14.74 -11.61
C ARG A 34 9.64 -16.09 -10.97
N MET A 35 8.81 -17.10 -11.21
CA MET A 35 8.97 -18.45 -10.67
C MET A 35 8.80 -19.47 -11.79
N ASP A 36 9.79 -20.35 -11.93
CA ASP A 36 9.87 -21.33 -13.02
C ASP A 36 9.59 -22.76 -12.54
N CYS A 37 9.81 -23.04 -11.25
CA CYS A 37 9.60 -24.37 -10.67
C CYS A 37 9.13 -24.29 -9.20
N GLU A 38 8.59 -25.40 -8.69
CA GLU A 38 8.15 -25.51 -7.29
C GLU A 38 9.28 -25.31 -6.29
N GLY A 39 10.51 -25.72 -6.64
CA GLY A 39 11.70 -25.47 -5.82
C GLY A 39 11.96 -23.98 -5.60
N CYS A 40 11.69 -23.14 -6.60
CA CYS A 40 11.79 -21.68 -6.46
C CYS A 40 10.74 -21.14 -5.50
N ALA A 41 9.48 -21.59 -5.61
CA ALA A 41 8.41 -21.19 -4.71
C ALA A 41 8.74 -21.54 -3.25
N ARG A 42 9.27 -22.75 -3.00
CA ARG A 42 9.70 -23.17 -1.66
C ARG A 42 10.82 -22.28 -1.10
N LYS A 43 11.83 -21.96 -1.90
CA LYS A 43 12.92 -21.05 -1.50
C LYS A 43 12.39 -19.66 -1.13
N ILE A 44 11.54 -19.08 -1.98
CA ILE A 44 10.95 -17.75 -1.74
C ILE A 44 10.09 -17.77 -0.46
N LYS A 45 9.23 -18.78 -0.29
CA LYS A 45 8.42 -18.94 0.91
C LYS A 45 9.27 -19.03 2.17
N GLY A 46 10.38 -19.77 2.13
CA GLY A 46 11.32 -19.89 3.24
C GLY A 46 12.01 -18.57 3.61
N ILE A 47 12.43 -17.78 2.62
CA ILE A 47 13.05 -16.46 2.84
C ILE A 47 12.04 -15.48 3.43
N LEU A 48 10.84 -15.40 2.84
CA LEU A 48 9.82 -14.46 3.27
C LEU A 48 9.23 -14.81 4.64
N SER A 49 9.16 -16.10 4.99
CA SER A 49 8.74 -16.54 6.32
C SER A 49 9.73 -16.16 7.42
N ARG A 50 11.00 -15.92 7.08
CA ARG A 50 12.03 -15.46 8.03
C ARG A 50 12.01 -13.95 8.27
N VAL A 51 11.23 -13.20 7.48
CA VAL A 51 11.10 -11.75 7.67
C VAL A 51 10.42 -11.46 9.00
N LYS A 52 11.03 -10.59 9.80
CA LYS A 52 10.51 -10.20 11.12
C LYS A 52 9.11 -9.60 10.99
N GLY A 53 8.13 -10.22 11.65
CA GLY A 53 6.74 -9.76 11.65
C GLY A 53 5.84 -10.43 10.62
N ALA A 54 6.35 -11.29 9.74
CA ALA A 54 5.53 -12.08 8.82
C ALA A 54 4.71 -13.11 9.59
N LYS A 55 3.39 -13.15 9.36
CA LYS A 55 2.47 -14.11 9.97
C LYS A 55 2.09 -15.23 9.00
N SER A 56 1.85 -14.88 7.75
CA SER A 56 1.46 -15.84 6.71
C SER A 56 2.06 -15.43 5.37
N VAL A 57 2.57 -16.42 4.65
CA VAL A 57 3.13 -16.25 3.29
C VAL A 57 2.42 -17.22 2.36
N ASP A 58 1.76 -16.65 1.38
CA ASP A 58 1.02 -17.36 0.34
C ASP A 58 1.69 -17.15 -1.02
N VAL A 59 1.78 -18.22 -1.82
CA VAL A 59 2.55 -18.24 -3.06
C VAL A 59 1.73 -18.87 -4.17
N ASP A 60 1.35 -18.06 -5.15
CA ASP A 60 0.65 -18.46 -6.36
C ASP A 60 1.63 -18.63 -7.53
N LEU A 61 1.90 -19.88 -7.91
CA LEU A 61 2.74 -20.20 -9.07
C LEU A 61 2.11 -19.73 -10.39
N LYS A 62 0.78 -19.88 -10.53
CA LYS A 62 0.04 -19.53 -11.77
C LYS A 62 0.12 -18.04 -12.10
N GLN A 63 -0.03 -17.20 -11.08
CA GLN A 63 0.00 -15.74 -11.24
C GLN A 63 1.39 -15.15 -10.99
N GLN A 64 2.38 -15.99 -10.63
CA GLN A 64 3.71 -15.54 -10.20
C GLN A 64 3.60 -14.49 -9.07
N LYS A 65 2.64 -14.68 -8.17
CA LYS A 65 2.26 -13.72 -7.12
C LYS A 65 2.63 -14.28 -5.76
N VAL A 66 3.17 -13.43 -4.91
CA VAL A 66 3.51 -13.75 -3.53
C VAL A 66 2.85 -12.76 -2.61
N THR A 67 2.04 -13.25 -1.66
CA THR A 67 1.31 -12.43 -0.71
C THR A 67 1.86 -12.66 0.69
N VAL A 68 2.39 -11.62 1.31
CA VAL A 68 2.87 -11.63 2.69
C VAL A 68 1.89 -10.86 3.56
N ARG A 69 1.35 -11.53 4.58
CA ARG A 69 0.45 -10.93 5.59
C ARG A 69 1.17 -10.88 6.93
N GLY A 70 1.20 -9.72 7.58
CA GLY A 70 1.81 -9.58 8.90
C GLY A 70 2.08 -8.14 9.30
N TYR A 71 2.81 -7.97 10.39
CA TYR A 71 3.31 -6.69 10.85
C TYR A 71 4.64 -6.39 10.15
N VAL A 72 4.57 -6.15 8.83
CA VAL A 72 5.74 -6.03 7.96
C VAL A 72 5.71 -4.74 7.15
N ASP A 73 6.90 -4.15 6.98
CA ASP A 73 7.11 -3.01 6.09
C ASP A 73 7.30 -3.49 4.64
N ALA A 74 6.62 -2.86 3.68
CA ALA A 74 6.73 -3.22 2.26
C ALA A 74 8.17 -3.14 1.73
N LYS A 75 8.96 -2.15 2.21
CA LYS A 75 10.37 -1.97 1.83
C LYS A 75 11.22 -3.19 2.22
N LYS A 76 11.08 -3.67 3.45
CA LYS A 76 11.83 -4.85 3.95
C LYS A 76 11.47 -6.12 3.20
N VAL A 77 10.19 -6.28 2.87
CA VAL A 77 9.73 -7.43 2.08
C VAL A 77 10.28 -7.38 0.65
N LEU A 78 10.33 -6.19 0.04
CA LEU A 78 10.94 -5.98 -1.28
C LEU A 78 12.43 -6.30 -1.26
N GLU A 79 13.17 -5.85 -0.24
CA GLU A 79 14.60 -6.14 -0.08
C GLU A 79 14.85 -7.65 0.10
N ALA A 80 14.08 -8.30 0.98
CA ALA A 80 14.16 -9.75 1.19
C ALA A 80 13.85 -10.54 -0.10
N ALA A 81 12.86 -10.09 -0.87
CA ALA A 81 12.53 -10.71 -2.13
C ALA A 81 13.65 -10.53 -3.17
N LYS A 82 14.27 -9.34 -3.25
CA LYS A 82 15.42 -9.05 -4.11
C LYS A 82 16.64 -9.93 -3.78
N SER A 83 16.83 -10.30 -2.51
CA SER A 83 17.90 -11.25 -2.11
C SER A 83 17.78 -12.63 -2.78
N THR A 84 16.61 -12.99 -3.32
CA THR A 84 16.40 -14.25 -4.07
C THR A 84 17.08 -14.25 -5.45
N LYS A 85 17.74 -13.14 -5.86
CA LYS A 85 18.34 -12.94 -7.20
C LYS A 85 17.34 -13.11 -8.35
N LYS A 86 16.06 -12.83 -8.09
CA LYS A 86 14.98 -12.92 -9.07
C LYS A 86 14.44 -11.54 -9.39
N ALA A 87 13.86 -11.39 -10.58
CA ALA A 87 13.09 -10.20 -10.92
C ALA A 87 11.86 -10.11 -10.00
N VAL A 88 11.83 -9.04 -9.21
CA VAL A 88 10.77 -8.74 -8.23
C VAL A 88 10.21 -7.38 -8.56
N GLU A 89 8.90 -7.33 -8.78
CA GLU A 89 8.15 -6.10 -8.97
C GLU A 89 7.05 -6.02 -7.88
N PRO A 90 6.69 -4.81 -7.42
CA PRO A 90 5.49 -4.66 -6.60
C PRO A 90 4.27 -5.15 -7.39
N TRP A 91 3.32 -5.81 -6.71
CA TRP A 91 2.12 -6.26 -7.41
C TRP A 91 1.32 -5.04 -7.88
N PRO A 92 1.03 -4.92 -9.19
CA PRO A 92 0.49 -3.68 -9.75
C PRO A 92 -1.00 -3.50 -9.49
N TYR A 93 -1.72 -4.51 -8.98
CA TYR A 93 -3.17 -4.43 -8.83
C TYR A 93 -3.58 -4.23 -7.38
N VAL A 94 -4.43 -3.25 -7.15
CA VAL A 94 -5.02 -2.92 -5.84
C VAL A 94 -6.53 -3.12 -5.90
N PRO A 95 -7.19 -3.45 -4.77
CA PRO A 95 -8.64 -3.58 -4.75
C PRO A 95 -9.30 -2.25 -5.08
N TYR A 96 -10.42 -2.33 -5.80
CA TYR A 96 -11.19 -1.19 -6.30
C TYR A 96 -11.51 -0.13 -5.23
N THR A 97 -11.79 -0.55 -4.00
CA THR A 97 -12.20 0.32 -2.89
C THR A 97 -11.09 1.24 -2.37
N LEU A 98 -9.82 0.99 -2.71
CA LEU A 98 -8.69 1.80 -2.24
C LEU A 98 -8.27 2.88 -3.25
N VAL A 99 -8.85 2.86 -4.45
CA VAL A 99 -8.55 3.83 -5.50
C VAL A 99 -9.67 4.85 -5.54
N ALA A 100 -9.32 6.14 -5.53
CA ALA A 100 -10.30 7.22 -5.55
C ALA A 100 -11.11 7.27 -6.86
N HIS A 101 -10.44 7.03 -8.00
CA HIS A 101 -11.02 7.12 -9.35
C HIS A 101 -10.76 5.82 -10.13
N PRO A 102 -11.38 4.70 -9.75
CA PRO A 102 -11.10 3.39 -10.34
C PRO A 102 -11.67 3.21 -11.76
N TYR A 103 -12.59 4.09 -12.18
CA TYR A 103 -13.19 4.09 -13.52
C TYR A 103 -12.35 4.79 -14.59
N VAL A 104 -11.22 5.39 -14.23
CA VAL A 104 -10.30 6.03 -15.18
C VAL A 104 -9.83 5.00 -16.21
N SER A 105 -9.84 5.39 -17.49
CA SER A 105 -9.49 4.51 -18.62
C SER A 105 -8.13 3.81 -18.46
N HIS A 106 -7.15 4.51 -17.88
CA HIS A 106 -5.80 4.01 -17.60
C HIS A 106 -5.69 3.09 -16.37
N ALA A 107 -6.71 3.04 -15.51
CA ALA A 107 -6.74 2.19 -14.31
C ALA A 107 -7.29 0.78 -14.61
N TYR A 108 -8.14 0.64 -15.64
CA TYR A 108 -8.76 -0.64 -16.00
C TYR A 108 -7.82 -1.50 -16.85
N ASP A 109 -7.50 -2.70 -16.36
CA ASP A 109 -6.68 -3.69 -17.08
C ASP A 109 -7.47 -5.00 -17.21
N LYS A 110 -7.66 -5.48 -18.45
CA LYS A 110 -8.38 -6.74 -18.73
C LYS A 110 -7.71 -7.97 -18.11
N LYS A 111 -6.44 -7.86 -17.69
CA LYS A 111 -5.66 -8.93 -17.04
C LYS A 111 -5.80 -8.91 -15.51
N ALA A 112 -6.44 -7.88 -14.94
CA ALA A 112 -6.64 -7.80 -13.51
C ALA A 112 -7.67 -8.85 -13.05
N PRO A 113 -7.46 -9.48 -11.88
CA PRO A 113 -8.48 -10.32 -11.27
C PRO A 113 -9.71 -9.50 -10.89
N VAL A 114 -10.87 -10.16 -10.78
CA VAL A 114 -12.15 -9.53 -10.44
C VAL A 114 -12.01 -8.62 -9.20
N ASN A 115 -12.62 -7.43 -9.25
CA ASN A 115 -12.56 -6.37 -8.23
C ASN A 115 -11.18 -5.73 -7.99
N HIS A 116 -10.22 -5.89 -8.91
CA HIS A 116 -8.92 -5.23 -8.84
C HIS A 116 -8.69 -4.31 -10.04
N VAL A 117 -8.04 -3.19 -9.78
CA VAL A 117 -7.63 -2.18 -10.78
C VAL A 117 -6.13 -1.93 -10.68
N ARG A 118 -5.52 -1.39 -11.73
CA ARG A 118 -4.10 -1.05 -11.71
C ARG A 118 -3.86 0.10 -10.73
N ALA A 119 -2.81 -0.02 -9.91
CA ALA A 119 -2.35 1.03 -9.04
C ALA A 119 -1.80 2.19 -9.89
N ILE A 120 -2.63 3.21 -10.09
CA ILE A 120 -2.23 4.48 -10.67
C ILE A 120 -1.74 5.41 -9.54
N PRO A 121 -0.64 6.15 -9.74
CA PRO A 121 -0.25 7.18 -8.78
C PRO A 121 -1.31 8.28 -8.81
N ASN A 122 -1.70 8.78 -7.63
CA ASN A 122 -2.71 9.85 -7.48
C ASN A 122 -2.35 11.15 -8.23
N THR A 123 -1.14 11.24 -8.80
CA THR A 123 -0.66 12.38 -9.60
C THR A 123 -1.17 12.37 -11.04
N VAL A 124 -1.65 11.23 -11.57
CA VAL A 124 -2.21 11.15 -12.95
C VAL A 124 -3.50 11.97 -13.07
N THR A 125 -4.16 12.22 -11.94
CA THR A 125 -5.33 13.08 -11.83
C THR A 125 -5.09 14.52 -12.32
N ILE A 126 -3.84 15.01 -12.41
CA ILE A 126 -3.56 16.38 -12.88
C ILE A 126 -3.39 16.44 -14.42
N THR A 127 -3.26 15.31 -15.10
CA THR A 127 -3.05 15.30 -16.57
C THR A 127 -4.28 14.90 -17.38
N GLU A 128 -5.26 14.24 -16.76
CA GLU A 128 -6.57 13.98 -17.39
C GLU A 128 -7.58 15.10 -17.17
N THR A 129 -7.19 16.17 -16.48
CA THR A 129 -8.00 17.39 -16.42
C THR A 129 -7.98 18.18 -17.72
N THR A 130 -7.28 17.81 -18.81
CA THR A 130 -7.41 18.62 -20.05
C THR A 130 -8.83 18.65 -20.63
N LEU A 131 -9.68 17.64 -20.33
CA LEU A 131 -11.10 17.68 -20.66
C LEU A 131 -11.95 18.26 -19.52
N ASP A 132 -11.71 17.86 -18.27
CA ASP A 132 -12.46 18.37 -17.11
C ASP A 132 -12.10 19.81 -16.72
N ASP A 133 -10.86 20.27 -16.85
CA ASP A 133 -10.42 21.67 -16.70
C ASP A 133 -11.15 22.54 -17.72
N HIS A 134 -11.36 22.10 -18.97
CA HIS A 134 -12.11 22.92 -19.92
C HIS A 134 -13.56 23.10 -19.46
N TYR A 135 -14.23 22.05 -18.96
CA TYR A 135 -15.59 22.16 -18.41
C TYR A 135 -15.64 22.90 -17.06
N THR A 136 -14.62 22.76 -16.22
CA THR A 136 -14.54 23.42 -14.91
C THR A 136 -14.20 24.90 -15.08
N ASP A 137 -13.37 25.23 -16.07
CA ASP A 137 -13.03 26.61 -16.42
C ASP A 137 -14.18 27.31 -17.15
N MET A 138 -15.11 26.60 -17.81
CA MET A 138 -16.33 27.18 -18.41
C MET A 138 -17.32 27.79 -17.40
N PHE A 139 -17.20 27.48 -16.10
CA PHE A 139 -18.05 28.01 -15.03
C PHE A 139 -17.24 28.70 -13.92
N ASN A 140 -15.99 29.05 -14.19
CA ASN A 140 -15.12 29.63 -13.20
C ASN A 140 -15.50 31.11 -12.96
N ASP A 141 -16.28 31.37 -11.91
CA ASP A 141 -16.84 32.69 -11.54
C ASP A 141 -15.73 33.75 -11.30
N GLU A 142 -14.52 33.31 -10.96
CA GLU A 142 -13.33 34.17 -10.78
C GLU A 142 -12.66 34.60 -12.09
N ASN A 143 -12.99 33.96 -13.22
CA ASN A 143 -12.49 34.35 -14.54
C ASN A 143 -13.61 35.08 -15.33
N PRO A 144 -13.56 36.41 -15.48
CA PRO A 144 -14.60 37.15 -16.20
C PRO A 144 -14.70 36.79 -17.70
N ASN A 145 -13.76 36.02 -18.24
CA ASN A 145 -13.78 35.50 -19.62
C ASN A 145 -14.23 34.02 -19.72
N ALA A 146 -14.52 33.35 -18.60
CA ALA A 146 -14.90 31.93 -18.56
C ALA A 146 -16.37 31.66 -18.92
N CYS A 147 -17.24 32.66 -18.80
CA CYS A 147 -18.68 32.47 -18.97
C CYS A 147 -19.05 32.27 -20.45
N SER A 148 -19.02 31.02 -20.91
CA SER A 148 -19.42 30.62 -22.27
C SER A 148 -20.64 29.70 -22.23
N ILE A 149 -21.79 30.26 -21.89
CA ILE A 149 -23.09 29.61 -22.11
C ILE A 149 -23.94 30.54 -22.99
N MET A 150 -24.30 30.04 -24.17
CA MET A 150 -25.40 30.53 -25.00
C MET A 150 -26.67 29.76 -24.63
#